data_AF-A0A7U9NF10-F1
#
_entry.id   AF-A0A7U9NF10-F1
#
_cell.length_a   1.000
_cell.length_b   1.000
_cell.length_c   1.000
_cell.angle_alpha   90.00
_cell.angle_beta   90.00
_cell.angle_gamma   90.00
#
_symmetry.space_group_name_H-M   'P 1'
#
loop_
_entity.id
_entity.type
_entity.pdbx_description
1 polymer ?
#
loop_
_entity_poly.entity_id
_entity_poly.type
_entity_poly.pdbx_seq_one_letter_code
_entity_poly.pdbx_strand_id
1 'polypeptide(L)'
;MFKVFNALEELYLKSKESKTLECTDFLGNIIQCTFDWNMPIEIEELEKIIFEKNLKLPKEYMDFLLMANGAILYNTEEDSGYQLLSIQEAIRFTEEMKELGYDLKEEWLIFMTNLFDSDMLLFDLNKIDTKRYIIDGIEEYPTEQWKYLKCDFRIFMNRLFESNGANYWRWL
;
A
#
# COMPACT_ATOMS: atom_id res chain seq x y z
N MET A 1 -13.23 4.34 -25.34
CA MET A 1 -13.19 3.93 -23.91
C MET A 1 -11.94 4.57 -23.32
N PHE A 2 -12.08 5.54 -22.41
CA PHE A 2 -10.91 6.17 -21.79
C PHE A 2 -10.34 5.22 -20.74
N LYS A 3 -9.04 4.89 -20.81
CA LYS A 3 -8.36 4.12 -19.77
C LYS A 3 -8.37 4.96 -18.49
N VAL A 4 -8.85 4.40 -17.39
CA VAL A 4 -8.81 5.08 -16.09
C VAL A 4 -7.34 5.11 -15.65
N PHE A 5 -6.85 6.30 -15.30
CA PHE A 5 -5.46 6.48 -14.88
C PHE A 5 -5.15 5.70 -13.60
N ASN A 6 -4.02 4.98 -13.62
CA ASN A 6 -3.49 4.21 -12.51
C ASN A 6 -2.01 4.57 -12.33
N ALA A 7 -1.71 5.41 -11.34
CA ALA A 7 -0.36 5.87 -11.09
C ALA A 7 0.60 4.73 -10.72
N LEU A 8 0.10 3.68 -10.06
CA LEU A 8 0.94 2.55 -9.67
C LEU A 8 1.44 1.76 -10.88
N GLU A 9 0.58 1.57 -11.88
CA GLU A 9 0.95 0.96 -13.17
C GLU A 9 2.00 1.82 -13.91
N GLU A 10 1.81 3.15 -13.93
CA GLU A 10 2.76 4.08 -14.56
C GLU A 10 4.12 4.09 -13.84
N LEU A 11 4.13 4.08 -12.51
CA LEU A 11 5.35 3.95 -11.72
C LEU A 11 6.08 2.66 -12.01
N TYR A 12 5.36 1.53 -12.05
CA TYR A 12 5.92 0.23 -12.39
C TYR A 12 6.57 0.25 -13.78
N LEU A 13 5.83 0.70 -14.80
CA LEU A 13 6.33 0.74 -16.19
C LEU A 13 7.59 1.60 -16.34
N LYS A 14 7.67 2.73 -15.62
CA LYS A 14 8.80 3.65 -15.68
C LYS A 14 10.02 3.19 -14.89
N SER A 15 9.83 2.40 -13.83
CA SER A 15 10.90 2.06 -12.89
C SER A 15 11.28 0.58 -12.86
N LYS A 16 10.55 -0.32 -13.50
CA LYS A 16 10.86 -1.77 -13.49
C LYS A 16 12.26 -2.13 -14.02
N GLU A 17 12.86 -1.29 -14.89
CA GLU A 17 14.21 -1.51 -15.44
C GLU A 17 15.26 -0.62 -14.77
N SER A 18 15.03 0.69 -14.69
CA SER A 18 16.00 1.64 -14.11
C SER A 18 16.08 1.58 -12.59
N LYS A 19 15.02 1.07 -11.94
CA LYS A 19 14.77 1.08 -10.48
C LYS A 19 14.80 2.46 -9.83
N THR A 20 14.99 3.52 -10.60
CA THR A 20 15.24 4.87 -10.10
C THR A 20 14.45 5.89 -10.90
N LEU A 21 13.91 6.88 -10.19
CA LEU A 21 13.25 8.05 -10.76
C LEU A 21 13.63 9.30 -9.96
N GLU A 22 13.58 10.45 -10.62
CA GLU A 22 13.67 11.75 -9.94
C GLU A 22 12.34 12.06 -9.25
N CYS A 23 12.41 12.45 -7.99
CA CYS A 23 11.31 12.93 -7.16
C CYS A 23 11.56 14.37 -6.72
N THR A 24 10.53 15.04 -6.23
CA THR A 24 10.65 16.35 -5.58
C THR A 24 10.36 16.22 -4.10
N ASP A 25 11.30 16.63 -3.24
CA ASP A 25 11.12 16.62 -1.79
C ASP A 25 10.19 17.75 -1.30
N PHE A 26 9.93 17.81 0.00
CA PHE A 26 9.08 18.85 0.60
C PHE A 26 9.62 20.28 0.43
N LEU A 27 10.93 20.44 0.24
CA LEU A 27 11.59 21.73 0.04
C LEU A 27 11.68 22.14 -1.44
N GLY A 28 11.22 21.28 -2.36
CA GLY A 28 11.30 21.51 -3.80
C GLY A 28 12.61 21.06 -4.44
N ASN A 29 13.48 20.34 -3.72
CA ASN A 29 14.72 19.80 -4.27
C ASN A 29 14.43 18.54 -5.09
N ILE A 30 15.19 18.34 -6.17
CA ILE A 30 15.16 17.10 -6.94
C ILE A 30 16.03 16.07 -6.23
N ILE A 31 15.44 14.94 -5.87
CA ILE A 31 16.11 13.82 -5.21
C ILE A 31 15.95 12.54 -6.04
N GLN A 32 16.84 11.58 -5.85
CA GLN A 32 16.72 10.26 -6.47
C GLN A 32 15.94 9.32 -5.56
N CYS A 33 14.84 8.77 -6.06
CA CYS A 33 14.08 7.71 -5.41
C CYS A 33 14.39 6.37 -6.06
N THR A 34 14.41 5.31 -5.25
CA THR A 34 14.49 3.93 -5.70
C THR A 34 13.13 3.24 -5.57
N PHE A 35 12.88 2.31 -6.49
CA PHE A 35 11.68 1.49 -6.57
C PHE A 35 12.11 0.05 -6.82
N ASP A 36 11.71 -0.84 -5.92
CA ASP A 36 11.94 -2.28 -6.08
C ASP A 36 10.60 -3.00 -6.16
N TRP A 37 10.42 -3.80 -7.21
CA TRP A 37 9.19 -4.53 -7.49
C TRP A 37 9.46 -6.01 -7.33
N ASN A 38 8.65 -6.68 -6.52
CA ASN A 38 8.72 -8.14 -6.43
C ASN A 38 8.19 -8.78 -7.70
N MET A 39 8.53 -10.06 -7.89
CA MET A 39 7.91 -10.83 -8.97
C MET A 39 6.38 -10.88 -8.77
N PRO A 40 5.60 -10.86 -9.86
CA PRO A 40 4.17 -11.11 -9.81
C PRO A 40 3.83 -12.41 -9.07
N ILE A 41 2.68 -12.44 -8.40
CA ILE A 41 2.08 -13.71 -7.98
C ILE A 41 1.35 -14.35 -9.16
N GLU A 42 1.40 -15.66 -9.27
CA GLU A 42 0.59 -16.40 -10.24
C GLU A 42 -0.89 -16.32 -9.86
N ILE A 43 -1.77 -16.24 -10.87
CA ILE A 43 -3.20 -16.04 -10.64
C ILE A 43 -3.81 -17.20 -9.84
N GLU A 44 -3.40 -18.44 -10.13
CA GLU A 44 -3.89 -19.63 -9.43
C GLU A 44 -3.45 -19.64 -7.96
N GLU A 45 -2.25 -19.12 -7.65
CA GLU A 45 -1.78 -19.00 -6.27
C GLU A 45 -2.56 -17.92 -5.52
N LEU A 46 -2.80 -16.76 -6.14
CA LEU A 46 -3.59 -15.69 -5.56
C LEU A 46 -5.03 -16.13 -5.28
N GLU A 47 -5.68 -16.79 -6.24
CA GLU A 47 -7.03 -17.34 -6.07
C GLU A 47 -7.10 -18.35 -4.93
N LYS A 48 -6.10 -19.21 -4.81
CA LYS A 48 -5.98 -20.17 -3.71
C LYS A 48 -5.88 -19.46 -2.36
N ILE A 49 -5.00 -18.46 -2.21
CA ILE A 49 -4.84 -17.70 -0.97
C ILE A 49 -6.15 -16.99 -0.58
N ILE A 50 -6.78 -16.32 -1.55
CA ILE A 50 -8.06 -15.63 -1.38
C ILE A 50 -9.13 -16.59 -0.85
N PHE A 51 -9.21 -17.80 -1.43
CA PHE A 51 -10.16 -18.82 -1.03
C PHE A 51 -9.85 -19.38 0.37
N GLU A 52 -8.60 -19.77 0.63
CA GLU A 52 -8.18 -20.39 1.90
C GLU A 52 -8.30 -19.43 3.09
N LYS A 53 -8.00 -18.14 2.88
CA LYS A 53 -8.07 -17.10 3.91
C LYS A 53 -9.41 -16.34 3.92
N ASN A 54 -10.35 -16.71 3.03
CA ASN A 54 -11.65 -16.05 2.87
C ASN A 54 -11.54 -14.51 2.75
N LEU A 55 -10.58 -14.04 1.95
CA LEU A 55 -10.30 -12.61 1.79
C LEU A 55 -11.17 -12.01 0.68
N LYS A 56 -11.87 -10.92 0.96
CA LYS A 56 -12.48 -10.09 -0.07
C LYS A 56 -11.50 -8.96 -0.39
N LEU A 57 -10.62 -9.12 -1.38
CA LEU A 57 -9.61 -8.09 -1.71
C LEU A 57 -10.16 -7.04 -2.69
N PRO A 58 -9.70 -5.77 -2.62
CA PRO A 58 -10.00 -4.78 -3.65
C PRO A 58 -9.47 -5.22 -5.03
N LYS A 59 -10.25 -4.99 -6.09
CA LYS A 59 -9.85 -5.37 -7.46
C LYS A 59 -8.52 -4.75 -7.86
N GLU A 60 -8.35 -3.46 -7.61
CA GLU A 60 -7.13 -2.74 -7.98
C GLU A 60 -5.90 -3.20 -7.19
N TYR A 61 -6.10 -3.77 -5.99
CA TYR A 61 -5.02 -4.39 -5.23
C TYR A 61 -4.66 -5.77 -5.80
N MET A 62 -5.65 -6.58 -6.20
CA MET A 62 -5.40 -7.84 -6.91
C MET A 62 -4.66 -7.61 -8.23
N ASP A 63 -5.08 -6.61 -9.01
CA ASP A 63 -4.40 -6.20 -10.25
C ASP A 63 -2.94 -5.81 -9.98
N PHE A 64 -2.66 -5.15 -8.84
CA PHE A 64 -1.30 -4.86 -8.39
C PHE A 64 -0.51 -6.12 -8.06
N LEU A 65 -1.06 -7.05 -7.27
CA LEU A 65 -0.34 -8.28 -6.88
C LEU A 65 0.06 -9.13 -8.10
N LEU A 66 -0.81 -9.20 -9.11
CA LEU A 66 -0.54 -9.85 -10.40
C LEU A 66 0.45 -9.09 -11.29
N MET A 67 0.78 -7.84 -10.95
CA MET A 67 1.81 -7.04 -11.60
C MET A 67 3.14 -7.06 -10.83
N ALA A 68 3.07 -7.03 -9.50
CA ALA A 68 4.17 -7.13 -8.55
C ALA A 68 3.61 -7.55 -7.18
N ASN A 69 4.01 -8.71 -6.67
CA ASN A 69 3.55 -9.18 -5.37
C ASN A 69 4.35 -8.52 -4.24
N GLY A 70 4.07 -7.25 -3.99
CA GLY A 70 4.82 -6.39 -3.08
C GLY A 70 5.85 -5.51 -3.79
N ALA A 71 6.18 -4.39 -3.16
CA ALA A 71 7.13 -3.43 -3.70
C ALA A 71 7.68 -2.50 -2.61
N ILE A 72 8.86 -1.94 -2.84
CA ILE A 72 9.40 -0.78 -2.13
C ILE A 72 9.22 0.44 -3.04
N LEU A 73 8.57 1.49 -2.54
CA LEU A 73 8.28 2.71 -3.28
C LEU A 73 8.92 3.92 -2.62
N TYR A 74 9.41 4.86 -3.44
CA TYR A 74 9.95 6.15 -2.98
C TYR A 74 11.05 5.99 -1.93
N ASN A 75 11.87 4.95 -2.04
CA ASN A 75 12.96 4.73 -1.10
C ASN A 75 14.12 5.67 -1.41
N THR A 76 14.60 6.40 -0.40
CA THR A 76 15.66 7.39 -0.55
C THR A 76 16.86 7.03 0.32
N GLU A 77 18.00 7.71 0.11
CA GLU A 77 19.18 7.53 0.97
C GLU A 77 18.95 8.01 2.41
N GLU A 78 17.87 8.76 2.67
CA GLU A 78 17.50 9.28 3.99
C GLU A 78 16.54 8.35 4.73
N ASP A 79 16.52 7.05 4.39
CA ASP A 79 15.70 6.04 5.06
C ASP A 79 14.21 6.44 5.07
N SER A 80 13.67 6.79 3.90
CA SER A 80 12.26 7.11 3.70
C SER A 80 11.60 6.13 2.73
N GLY A 81 10.27 6.19 2.60
CA GLY A 81 9.53 5.47 1.58
C GLY A 81 8.53 4.50 2.18
N TYR A 82 8.05 3.57 1.36
CA TYR A 82 6.95 2.69 1.72
C TYR A 82 7.19 1.28 1.23
N GLN A 83 6.81 0.31 2.05
CA GLN A 83 6.68 -1.07 1.62
C GLN A 83 5.22 -1.36 1.34
N LEU A 84 4.86 -1.55 0.07
CA LEU A 84 3.65 -2.27 -0.29
C LEU A 84 3.91 -3.76 -0.05
N LEU A 85 3.14 -4.35 0.86
CA LEU A 85 3.34 -5.74 1.26
C LEU A 85 2.91 -6.68 0.13
N SER A 86 3.65 -7.77 -0.06
CA SER A 86 3.13 -8.95 -0.77
C SER A 86 1.90 -9.48 -0.04
N ILE A 87 1.08 -10.30 -0.71
CA ILE A 87 -0.11 -10.85 -0.04
C ILE A 87 0.26 -11.74 1.15
N GLN A 88 1.35 -12.49 1.06
CA GLN A 88 1.85 -13.32 2.15
C GLN A 88 2.34 -12.47 3.32
N GLU A 89 3.06 -11.38 3.05
CA GLU A 89 3.51 -10.44 4.08
C GLU A 89 2.34 -9.70 4.72
N ALA A 90 1.35 -9.25 3.94
CA ALA A 90 0.15 -8.58 4.42
C ALA A 90 -0.60 -9.44 5.45
N ILE A 91 -0.82 -10.71 5.12
CA ILE A 91 -1.48 -11.67 6.02
C ILE A 91 -0.63 -11.90 7.26
N ARG A 92 0.65 -12.26 7.08
CA ARG A 92 1.55 -12.58 8.20
C ARG A 92 1.70 -11.41 9.15
N PHE A 93 1.95 -10.21 8.63
CA PHE A 93 2.15 -9.01 9.44
C PHE A 93 0.86 -8.61 10.17
N THR A 94 -0.31 -8.77 9.54
CA THR A 94 -1.59 -8.55 10.23
C THR A 94 -1.79 -9.53 11.39
N GLU A 95 -1.46 -10.81 11.20
CA GLU A 95 -1.51 -11.84 12.25
C GLU A 95 -0.51 -11.49 13.38
N GLU A 96 0.73 -11.13 13.05
CA GLU A 96 1.77 -10.71 14.01
C GLU A 96 1.32 -9.50 14.85
N MET A 97 0.72 -8.47 14.24
CA MET A 97 0.25 -7.30 14.98
C MET A 97 -0.90 -7.63 15.94
N LYS A 98 -1.80 -8.56 15.57
CA LYS A 98 -2.81 -9.08 16.50
C LYS A 98 -2.17 -9.80 17.69
N GLU A 99 -1.14 -10.63 17.44
CA GLU A 99 -0.40 -11.34 18.49
C GLU A 99 0.36 -10.39 19.43
N LEU A 100 0.83 -9.25 18.91
CA LEU A 100 1.45 -8.18 19.70
C LEU A 100 0.46 -7.35 20.52
N GLY A 101 -0.85 -7.62 20.40
CA GLY A 101 -1.90 -7.04 21.22
C GLY A 101 -2.66 -5.87 20.58
N TYR A 102 -2.47 -5.62 19.28
CA TYR A 102 -3.30 -4.66 18.56
C TYR A 102 -4.72 -5.23 18.38
N ASP A 103 -5.74 -4.46 18.73
CA ASP A 103 -7.16 -4.81 18.54
C ASP A 103 -7.59 -4.59 17.08
N LEU A 104 -6.96 -5.35 16.16
CA LEU A 104 -7.29 -5.34 14.74
C LEU A 104 -8.50 -6.23 14.49
N LYS A 105 -9.49 -5.69 13.77
CA LYS A 105 -10.69 -6.45 13.40
C LYS A 105 -10.35 -7.59 12.42
N GLU A 106 -11.18 -8.62 12.39
CA GLU A 106 -10.99 -9.78 11.50
C GLU A 106 -10.98 -9.40 10.02
N GLU A 107 -11.79 -8.42 9.64
CA GLU A 107 -11.84 -7.90 8.28
C GLU A 107 -10.74 -6.88 7.94
N TRP A 108 -9.82 -6.58 8.86
CA TRP A 108 -8.73 -5.64 8.60
C TRP A 108 -7.49 -6.36 8.07
N LEU A 109 -6.87 -5.79 7.05
CA LEU A 109 -5.65 -6.32 6.43
C LEU A 109 -4.65 -5.18 6.20
N ILE A 110 -3.47 -5.28 6.82
CA ILE A 110 -2.37 -4.34 6.58
C ILE A 110 -1.82 -4.60 5.18
N PHE A 111 -1.73 -3.57 4.34
CA PHE A 111 -1.24 -3.68 2.96
C PHE A 111 0.00 -2.84 2.69
N MET A 112 0.29 -1.86 3.55
CA MET A 112 1.44 -0.98 3.39
C MET A 112 1.98 -0.55 4.75
N THR A 113 3.29 -0.41 4.85
CA THR A 113 3.97 0.20 6.00
C THR A 113 4.85 1.35 5.52
N ASN A 114 5.06 2.33 6.39
CA ASN A 114 6.13 3.29 6.19
C ASN A 114 7.47 2.60 6.47
N LEU A 115 8.48 2.87 5.67
CA LEU A 115 9.83 2.43 6.01
C LEU A 115 10.33 3.25 7.20
N PHE A 116 10.98 2.59 8.15
CA PHE A 116 11.60 3.21 9.34
C PHE A 116 10.61 3.90 10.29
N ASP A 117 9.33 3.55 10.17
CA ASP A 117 8.22 4.03 10.98
C ASP A 117 7.27 2.84 11.21
N SER A 118 6.62 2.81 12.36
CA SER A 118 5.69 1.74 12.75
C SER A 118 4.28 1.96 12.19
N ASP A 119 4.02 3.13 11.59
CA ASP A 119 2.76 3.45 10.97
C ASP A 119 2.42 2.50 9.81
N MET A 120 1.13 2.17 9.74
CA MET A 120 0.62 1.15 8.84
C MET A 120 -0.67 1.62 8.16
N LEU A 121 -0.87 1.19 6.92
CA LEU A 121 -2.14 1.36 6.22
C LEU A 121 -2.84 0.03 6.07
N LEU A 122 -4.14 0.06 6.38
CA LEU A 122 -4.98 -1.11 6.37
C LEU A 122 -6.15 -0.95 5.40
N PHE A 123 -6.60 -2.07 4.85
CA PHE A 123 -7.93 -2.18 4.27
C PHE A 123 -8.93 -2.65 5.32
N ASP A 124 -10.11 -2.04 5.32
CA ASP A 124 -11.33 -2.61 5.90
C ASP A 124 -12.07 -3.40 4.81
N LEU A 125 -11.88 -4.71 4.79
CA LEU A 125 -12.39 -5.58 3.72
C LEU A 125 -13.93 -5.66 3.72
N ASN A 126 -14.59 -5.37 4.85
CA ASN A 126 -16.05 -5.27 4.92
C ASN A 126 -16.60 -4.00 4.25
N LYS A 127 -15.77 -2.99 4.00
CA LYS A 127 -16.17 -1.69 3.41
C LYS A 127 -15.77 -1.50 1.96
N ILE A 128 -15.23 -2.52 1.28
CA ILE A 128 -14.73 -2.38 -0.10
C ILE A 128 -15.76 -1.79 -1.05
N ASP A 129 -17.02 -2.20 -0.94
CA ASP A 129 -18.09 -1.74 -1.83
C ASP A 129 -18.40 -0.24 -1.68
N THR A 130 -17.96 0.39 -0.58
CA THR A 130 -18.09 1.83 -0.33
C THR A 130 -17.03 2.67 -1.02
N LYS A 131 -15.94 2.06 -1.50
CA LYS A 131 -14.73 2.73 -2.02
C LYS A 131 -14.08 3.69 -1.02
N ARG A 132 -14.31 3.47 0.28
CA ARG A 132 -13.81 4.29 1.39
C ARG A 132 -13.38 3.39 2.53
N TYR A 133 -12.37 2.57 2.24
CA TYR A 133 -12.00 1.43 3.07
C TYR A 133 -10.54 1.47 3.55
N ILE A 134 -9.75 2.48 3.20
CA ILE A 134 -8.39 2.61 3.71
C ILE A 134 -8.40 3.29 5.08
N ILE A 135 -7.68 2.69 6.02
CA ILE A 135 -7.47 3.17 7.39
C ILE A 135 -6.01 3.57 7.55
N ASP A 136 -5.79 4.70 8.20
CA ASP A 136 -4.50 5.19 8.67
C ASP A 136 -4.29 4.74 10.11
N GLY A 137 -3.48 3.69 10.26
CA GLY A 137 -3.10 3.10 11.52
C GLY A 137 -1.82 3.73 12.04
N ILE A 138 -1.95 4.39 13.18
CA ILE A 138 -0.85 5.11 13.84
C ILE A 138 -0.48 4.34 15.10
N GLU A 139 0.79 3.95 15.22
CA GLU A 139 1.27 3.09 16.31
C GLU A 139 0.94 3.68 17.69
N GLU A 140 1.13 4.98 17.86
CA GLU A 140 0.99 5.66 19.15
C GLU A 140 -0.46 5.82 19.61
N TYR A 141 -1.44 5.48 18.76
CA TYR A 141 -2.86 5.59 19.08
C TYR A 141 -3.55 4.23 19.09
N PRO A 142 -4.52 4.04 20.01
CA PRO A 142 -5.33 2.84 20.00
C PRO A 142 -6.20 2.78 18.74
N THR A 143 -6.59 1.57 18.33
CA THR A 143 -7.22 1.30 17.02
C THR A 143 -8.55 2.03 16.82
N GLU A 144 -9.25 2.42 17.89
CA GLU A 144 -10.49 3.19 17.82
C GLU A 144 -10.29 4.65 17.40
N GLN A 145 -9.07 5.16 17.51
CA GLN A 145 -8.70 6.51 17.09
C GLN A 145 -8.20 6.58 15.64
N TRP A 146 -7.94 5.41 15.03
CA TRP A 146 -7.49 5.33 13.65
C TRP A 146 -8.57 5.84 12.69
N LYS A 147 -8.14 6.50 11.62
CA LYS A 147 -9.04 7.27 10.74
C LYS A 147 -9.13 6.64 9.37
N TYR A 148 -10.34 6.65 8.81
CA TYR A 148 -10.53 6.32 7.40
C TYR A 148 -10.04 7.48 6.52
N LEU A 149 -9.20 7.17 5.54
CA LEU A 149 -8.73 8.11 4.52
C LEU A 149 -9.78 8.44 3.46
N LYS A 150 -10.97 7.83 3.56
CA LYS A 150 -12.15 8.04 2.68
C LYS A 150 -11.83 7.87 1.18
N CYS A 151 -10.94 6.94 0.85
CA CYS A 151 -10.57 6.60 -0.51
C CYS A 151 -10.46 5.08 -0.72
N ASP A 152 -10.38 4.70 -2.00
CA ASP A 152 -10.02 3.36 -2.45
C ASP A 152 -8.52 3.30 -2.79
N PHE A 153 -8.03 2.09 -3.07
CA PHE A 153 -6.61 1.83 -3.35
C PHE A 153 -6.09 2.64 -4.53
N ARG A 154 -6.85 2.73 -5.62
CA ARG A 154 -6.44 3.50 -6.80
C ARG A 154 -6.32 4.99 -6.50
N ILE A 155 -7.33 5.58 -5.86
CA ILE A 155 -7.29 6.99 -5.48
C ILE A 155 -6.12 7.24 -4.52
N PHE A 156 -5.89 6.33 -3.57
CA PHE A 156 -4.78 6.44 -2.65
C PHE A 156 -3.43 6.47 -3.37
N MET A 157 -3.18 5.53 -4.28
CA MET A 157 -1.92 5.46 -5.04
C MET A 157 -1.75 6.64 -6.01
N ASN A 158 -2.83 7.11 -6.62
CA ASN A 158 -2.79 8.30 -7.48
C ASN A 158 -2.38 9.54 -6.68
N ARG A 159 -2.93 9.72 -5.47
CA ARG A 159 -2.57 10.85 -4.61
C ARG A 159 -1.15 10.75 -4.08
N LEU A 160 -0.68 9.55 -3.74
CA LEU A 160 0.72 9.32 -3.34
C LEU A 160 1.68 9.69 -4.48
N PHE A 161 1.30 9.38 -5.72
CA PHE A 161 2.07 9.81 -6.89
C PHE A 161 2.02 11.32 -7.11
N GLU A 162 0.83 11.94 -7.05
CA GLU A 162 0.66 13.39 -7.18
C GLU A 162 1.42 14.17 -6.09
N SER A 163 1.63 13.56 -4.91
CA SER A 163 2.40 14.12 -3.81
C SER A 163 3.90 13.79 -3.86
N ASN A 164 4.42 13.21 -4.95
CA ASN A 164 5.81 12.77 -5.10
C ASN A 164 6.29 11.87 -3.94
N GLY A 165 5.42 10.99 -3.45
CA GLY A 165 5.77 10.11 -2.34
C GLY A 165 5.60 10.74 -0.95
N ALA A 166 5.17 12.00 -0.83
CA ALA A 166 4.85 12.55 0.49
C ALA A 166 3.59 11.88 1.08
N ASN A 167 3.58 11.69 2.41
CA ASN A 167 2.51 11.11 3.21
C ASN A 167 1.26 12.04 3.28
N TYR A 168 0.66 12.31 2.13
CA TYR A 168 -0.37 13.34 1.92
C TYR A 168 -1.57 13.20 2.87
N TRP A 169 -1.84 12.00 3.37
CA TRP A 169 -2.93 11.72 4.28
C TRP A 169 -2.75 12.35 5.66
N ARG A 170 -1.52 12.75 6.03
CA ARG A 170 -1.23 13.52 7.25
C ARG A 170 -1.69 14.97 7.18
N TRP A 171 -2.11 15.46 6.01
CA TRP A 171 -2.61 16.83 5.81
C TRP A 171 -4.14 16.90 5.65
N LEU A 172 -4.86 15.78 5.85
CA LEU A 172 -6.31 15.66 5.66
C LEU A 172 -7.16 16.08 6.86
#